data_AF-A0A7J4JWG7-F1
#
_entry.id   AF-A0A7J4JWG7-F1
#
_cell.length_a   1.000
_cell.length_b   1.000
_cell.length_c   1.000
_cell.angle_alpha   90.00
_cell.angle_beta   90.00
_cell.angle_gamma   90.00
#
_symmetry.space_group_name_H-M   'P 1'
#
loop_
_entity.id
_entity.type
_entity.pdbx_description
1 polymer ?
#
loop_
_entity_poly.entity_id
_entity_poly.type
_entity_poly.pdbx_seq_one_letter_code
_entity_poly.pdbx_strand_id
1 'polypeptide(L)'
;MLAKQFIQMKKTKLLWIIAIILYSFCTSPLLQAMEDAPMLQPEEFAILPWGFTPANPDVLREIRECGFNLAGFVAPEHLDLVSEAGLKCIVSDGSTHVGDAEAQLDEKEIAQRVEALVKRVGEHKAVFGYFLNDEPGAKLYPGLKKG
;
A
#
# COMPACT_ATOMS: atom_id res chain seq x y z
N MET A 1 24.47 24.27 -61.29
CA MET A 1 23.49 23.20 -61.00
C MET A 1 23.74 22.54 -59.64
N LEU A 2 24.99 22.23 -59.26
CA LEU A 2 25.34 21.57 -57.98
C LEU A 2 24.94 22.34 -56.69
N ALA A 3 25.08 23.67 -56.64
CA ALA A 3 24.76 24.44 -55.42
C ALA A 3 23.28 24.36 -55.02
N LYS A 4 22.36 24.30 -55.99
CA LYS A 4 20.91 24.16 -55.72
C LYS A 4 20.57 22.77 -55.16
N GLN A 5 21.21 21.72 -55.66
CA GLN A 5 21.04 20.35 -55.16
C GLN A 5 21.56 20.18 -53.73
N PHE A 6 22.69 20.82 -53.40
CA PHE A 6 23.26 20.77 -52.05
C PHE A 6 22.39 21.49 -51.01
N ILE A 7 21.82 22.64 -51.37
CA ILE A 7 20.87 23.38 -50.52
C ILE A 7 19.58 22.58 -50.33
N GLN A 8 19.06 21.96 -51.39
CA GLN A 8 17.86 21.13 -51.31
C GLN A 8 18.07 19.92 -50.39
N MET A 9 19.21 19.24 -50.52
CA MET A 9 19.53 18.07 -49.69
C MET A 9 19.71 18.44 -48.21
N LYS A 10 20.26 19.62 -47.90
CA LYS A 10 20.32 20.16 -46.53
C LYS A 10 18.92 20.47 -45.97
N LYS A 11 18.02 21.04 -46.78
CA LYS A 11 16.62 21.29 -46.39
C LYS A 11 15.86 20.00 -46.11
N THR A 12 16.03 18.99 -46.97
CA THR A 12 15.40 17.67 -46.77
C THR A 12 15.91 17.00 -45.49
N LYS A 13 17.22 17.02 -45.22
CA LYS A 13 17.79 16.49 -43.96
C LYS A 13 17.29 17.26 -42.73
N LEU A 14 17.20 18.59 -42.81
CA LEU A 14 16.66 19.42 -41.72
C LEU A 14 15.18 19.12 -41.45
N LEU A 15 14.38 18.93 -42.50
CA LEU A 15 12.97 18.53 -42.39
C LEU A 15 12.81 17.16 -41.71
N TRP A 16 13.66 16.18 -42.05
CA TRP A 16 13.66 14.87 -41.39
C TRP A 16 14.06 14.95 -39.92
N ILE A 17 15.04 15.78 -39.56
CA ILE A 17 15.44 15.98 -38.15
C ILE A 17 14.30 16.64 -37.36
N ILE A 18 13.66 17.67 -37.92
CA ILE A 18 12.49 18.31 -37.30
C ILE A 18 11.34 17.32 -37.14
N ALA A 19 11.08 16.48 -38.15
CA ALA A 19 10.05 15.45 -38.06
C ALA A 19 10.34 14.40 -36.98
N ILE A 20 11.60 13.97 -36.81
CA ILE A 20 12.02 13.03 -35.75
C ILE A 20 11.89 13.68 -34.37
N ILE A 21 12.30 14.95 -34.21
CA ILE A 21 12.15 15.69 -32.95
C ILE A 21 10.67 15.85 -32.62
N LEU A 22 9.83 16.28 -33.56
CA LEU A 22 8.39 16.42 -33.36
C LEU A 22 7.72 15.08 -33.04
N TYR A 23 8.13 13.99 -33.70
CA TYR A 23 7.65 12.64 -33.38
C TYR A 23 8.04 12.22 -31.96
N SER A 24 9.29 12.47 -31.54
CA SER A 24 9.76 12.17 -30.19
C SER A 24 9.08 13.01 -29.11
N PHE A 25 8.71 14.27 -29.39
CA PHE A 25 7.98 15.13 -28.46
C PHE A 25 6.47 14.79 -28.39
N CYS A 26 5.88 14.25 -29.45
CA CYS A 26 4.47 13.84 -29.45
C CYS A 26 4.22 12.49 -28.77
N THR A 27 5.21 11.59 -28.70
CA THR A 27 5.03 10.26 -28.08
C THR A 27 5.24 10.26 -26.56
N SER A 28 5.99 11.22 -26.00
CA SER A 28 6.27 11.28 -24.55
C SER A 28 5.02 11.51 -23.67
N PRO A 29 4.12 12.47 -23.96
CA PRO A 29 2.98 12.74 -23.08
C PRO A 29 1.90 11.64 -23.15
N LEU A 30 1.78 10.94 -24.29
CA LEU A 30 0.85 9.82 -24.42
C LEU A 30 1.33 8.59 -23.64
N LEU A 31 2.65 8.35 -23.58
CA LEU A 31 3.25 7.27 -22.80
C LEU A 31 3.17 7.53 -21.28
N GLN A 32 3.31 8.78 -20.84
CA GLN A 32 3.06 9.19 -19.45
C GLN A 32 1.59 9.11 -19.05
N ALA A 33 0.66 9.34 -19.98
CA ALA A 33 -0.78 9.16 -19.71
C ALA A 33 -1.20 7.68 -19.63
N MET A 34 -0.35 6.75 -20.09
CA MET A 34 -0.49 5.30 -19.89
C MET A 34 0.21 4.80 -18.62
N GLU A 35 0.80 5.70 -17.83
CA GLU A 35 1.33 5.37 -16.51
C GLU A 35 0.12 5.04 -15.62
N ASP A 36 0.08 3.82 -15.09
CA ASP A 36 -0.97 3.37 -14.18
C ASP A 36 -1.22 4.44 -13.12
N ALA A 37 -2.49 4.75 -12.84
CA ALA A 37 -2.85 5.74 -11.83
C ALA A 37 -2.04 5.47 -10.54
N PRO A 38 -1.43 6.49 -9.93
CA PRO A 38 -0.59 6.28 -8.76
C PRO A 38 -1.41 5.60 -7.67
N MET A 39 -0.82 4.58 -7.03
CA MET A 39 -1.48 3.90 -5.93
C MET A 39 -1.75 4.91 -4.80
N LEU A 40 -3.02 4.95 -4.35
CA LEU A 40 -3.44 5.74 -3.20
C LEU A 40 -2.66 5.33 -1.96
N GLN A 41 -2.29 6.29 -1.13
CA GLN A 41 -1.78 6.00 0.21
C GLN A 41 -2.90 5.37 1.06
N PRO A 42 -2.57 4.48 2.01
CA PRO A 42 -3.57 3.90 2.91
C PRO A 42 -4.42 4.94 3.65
N GLU A 43 -3.85 6.09 3.98
CA GLU A 43 -4.55 7.21 4.64
C GLU A 43 -5.57 7.92 3.74
N GLU A 44 -5.41 7.85 2.41
CA GLU A 44 -6.38 8.41 1.46
C GLU A 44 -7.57 7.47 1.31
N PHE A 45 -7.30 6.19 1.11
CA PHE A 45 -8.32 5.15 1.04
C PHE A 45 -7.71 3.78 1.26
N ALA A 46 -8.10 3.10 2.34
CA ALA A 46 -7.58 1.78 2.68
C ALA A 46 -8.15 0.68 1.75
N ILE A 47 -7.27 -0.05 1.07
CA ILE A 47 -7.61 -1.18 0.19
C ILE A 47 -6.74 -2.37 0.58
N LEU A 48 -7.36 -3.43 1.11
CA LEU A 48 -6.68 -4.64 1.58
C LEU A 48 -7.39 -5.91 1.11
N PRO A 49 -6.66 -7.03 0.94
CA PRO A 49 -7.26 -8.35 0.95
C PRO A 49 -7.75 -8.66 2.38
N TRP A 50 -9.02 -9.08 2.52
CA TRP A 50 -9.56 -9.43 3.82
C TRP A 50 -9.03 -10.79 4.30
N GLY A 51 -8.47 -10.83 5.52
CA GLY A 51 -7.98 -12.06 6.14
C GLY A 51 -6.49 -12.04 6.51
N PHE A 52 -6.01 -13.14 7.08
CA PHE A 52 -4.61 -13.30 7.49
C PHE A 52 -3.68 -13.31 6.28
N THR A 53 -2.63 -12.49 6.33
CA THR A 53 -1.60 -12.43 5.29
C THR A 53 -0.37 -13.19 5.77
N PRO A 54 0.08 -14.23 5.03
CA PRO A 54 1.27 -14.98 5.40
C PRO A 54 2.53 -14.13 5.25
N ALA A 55 3.55 -14.44 6.05
CA ALA A 55 4.88 -13.83 5.98
C ALA A 55 5.70 -14.34 4.79
N ASN A 56 5.17 -14.13 3.58
CA ASN A 56 5.80 -14.56 2.34
C ASN A 56 6.03 -13.33 1.45
N PRO A 57 7.30 -12.98 1.14
CA PRO A 57 7.62 -11.83 0.27
C PRO A 57 6.94 -11.87 -1.09
N ASP A 58 6.77 -13.05 -1.71
CA ASP A 58 6.09 -13.16 -3.01
C ASP A 58 4.61 -12.83 -2.90
N VAL A 59 3.94 -13.28 -1.83
CA VAL A 59 2.53 -12.96 -1.59
C VAL A 59 2.36 -11.45 -1.34
N LEU A 60 3.25 -10.85 -0.54
CA LEU A 60 3.21 -9.41 -0.26
C LEU A 60 3.44 -8.57 -1.54
N ARG A 61 4.36 -9.02 -2.41
CA ARG A 61 4.58 -8.41 -3.71
C ARG A 61 3.33 -8.52 -4.60
N GLU A 62 2.72 -9.70 -4.69
CA GLU A 62 1.49 -9.90 -5.47
C GLU A 62 0.33 -9.04 -4.96
N ILE A 63 0.15 -8.89 -3.64
CA ILE A 63 -0.83 -7.98 -3.04
C ILE A 63 -0.62 -6.55 -3.57
N ARG A 64 0.63 -6.07 -3.55
CA ARG A 64 0.98 -4.74 -4.04
C ARG A 64 0.76 -4.59 -5.55
N GLU A 65 1.07 -5.62 -6.34
CA GLU A 65 0.87 -5.67 -7.80
C GLU A 65 -0.63 -5.71 -8.17
N CYS A 66 -1.48 -6.32 -7.33
CA CYS A 66 -2.94 -6.33 -7.50
C CYS A 66 -3.63 -4.99 -7.19
N GLY A 67 -2.89 -3.95 -6.78
CA GLY A 67 -3.45 -2.63 -6.51
C GLY A 67 -3.90 -2.41 -5.07
N PHE A 68 -3.60 -3.32 -4.14
CA PHE A 68 -3.81 -3.10 -2.71
C PHE A 68 -2.70 -2.22 -2.13
N ASN A 69 -3.06 -1.31 -1.22
CA ASN A 69 -2.12 -0.46 -0.50
C ASN A 69 -1.88 -0.92 0.95
N LEU A 70 -2.66 -1.92 1.38
CA LEU A 70 -2.52 -2.62 2.64
C LEU A 70 -2.41 -4.13 2.40
N ALA A 71 -1.56 -4.79 3.20
CA ALA A 71 -1.75 -6.20 3.49
C ALA A 71 -2.97 -6.39 4.41
N GLY A 72 -3.43 -7.63 4.56
CA GLY A 72 -4.50 -7.98 5.48
C GLY A 72 -4.06 -7.95 6.95
N PHE A 73 -4.37 -9.01 7.68
CA PHE A 73 -3.99 -9.18 9.08
C PHE A 73 -2.60 -9.80 9.19
N VAL A 74 -1.67 -9.11 9.84
CA VAL A 74 -0.25 -9.50 9.90
C VAL A 74 0.22 -9.59 11.34
N ALA A 75 1.01 -10.63 11.65
CA ALA A 75 1.62 -10.78 12.96
C ALA A 75 2.74 -9.73 13.19
N PRO A 76 2.93 -9.25 14.44
CA PRO A 76 3.93 -8.24 14.79
C PRO A 76 5.35 -8.48 14.28
N GLU A 77 5.80 -9.73 14.24
CA GLU A 77 7.14 -10.14 13.81
C GLU A 77 7.39 -10.03 12.30
N HIS A 78 6.36 -9.70 11.51
CA HIS A 78 6.44 -9.66 10.04
C HIS A 78 6.29 -8.25 9.46
N LEU A 79 6.30 -7.22 10.30
CA LEU A 79 6.11 -5.83 9.88
C LEU A 79 7.20 -5.32 8.93
N ASP A 80 8.43 -5.77 9.11
CA ASP A 80 9.55 -5.41 8.22
C ASP A 80 9.27 -5.90 6.79
N LEU A 81 8.80 -7.14 6.61
CA LEU A 81 8.47 -7.71 5.30
C LEU A 81 7.34 -6.94 4.60
N VAL A 82 6.30 -6.56 5.36
CA VAL A 82 5.20 -5.73 4.84
C VAL A 82 5.74 -4.39 4.36
N SER A 83 6.61 -3.78 5.17
CA SER A 83 7.21 -2.52 4.81
C SER A 83 8.11 -2.62 3.58
N GLU A 84 8.89 -3.68 3.43
CA GLU A 84 9.79 -3.90 2.29
C GLU A 84 8.99 -4.05 0.99
N ALA A 85 7.79 -4.64 1.06
CA ALA A 85 6.85 -4.73 -0.04
C ALA A 85 6.14 -3.39 -0.38
N GLY A 86 6.42 -2.31 0.38
CA GLY A 86 5.78 -1.01 0.16
C GLY A 86 4.31 -0.98 0.54
N LEU A 87 3.90 -1.79 1.51
CA LEU A 87 2.54 -1.87 2.06
C LEU A 87 2.54 -1.37 3.52
N LYS A 88 1.34 -1.08 4.04
CA LYS A 88 1.05 -1.12 5.49
C LYS A 88 0.13 -2.30 5.81
N CYS A 89 -0.24 -2.54 7.06
CA CYS A 89 -1.11 -3.65 7.45
C CYS A 89 -1.94 -3.35 8.70
N ILE A 90 -2.91 -4.24 8.94
CA ILE A 90 -3.60 -4.35 10.22
C ILE A 90 -2.84 -5.37 11.08
N VAL A 91 -2.31 -4.94 12.22
CA VAL A 91 -1.59 -5.83 13.15
C VAL A 91 -2.60 -6.74 13.84
N SER A 92 -2.35 -8.04 13.80
CA SER A 92 -3.15 -9.04 14.49
C SER A 92 -2.28 -9.81 15.48
N ASP A 93 -2.54 -9.59 16.76
CA ASP A 93 -1.89 -10.28 17.86
C ASP A 93 -2.96 -10.82 18.81
N GLY A 94 -2.88 -12.11 19.13
CA GLY A 94 -3.88 -12.79 19.96
C GLY A 94 -4.04 -12.20 21.36
N SER A 95 -3.06 -11.45 21.88
CA SER A 95 -3.16 -10.80 23.18
C SER A 95 -4.19 -9.67 23.23
N THR A 96 -4.56 -9.09 22.09
CA THR A 96 -5.56 -8.02 21.98
C THR A 96 -6.83 -8.43 21.25
N HIS A 97 -6.95 -9.69 20.83
CA HIS A 97 -8.20 -10.20 20.25
C HIS A 97 -9.29 -10.22 21.30
N VAL A 98 -10.52 -9.87 20.93
CA VAL A 98 -11.64 -9.75 21.84
C VAL A 98 -12.64 -10.88 21.60
N GLY A 99 -12.65 -11.88 22.47
CA GLY A 99 -13.69 -12.90 22.55
C GLY A 99 -14.67 -12.65 23.70
N ASP A 100 -15.46 -13.68 24.03
CA ASP A 100 -16.43 -13.62 25.14
C ASP A 100 -15.78 -13.36 26.50
N ALA A 101 -14.61 -13.98 26.75
CA ALA A 101 -13.88 -13.81 28.00
C ALA A 101 -13.24 -12.41 28.06
N GLU A 102 -12.64 -11.97 26.95
CA GLU A 102 -11.93 -10.70 26.86
C GLU A 102 -12.88 -9.50 26.96
N ALA A 103 -14.13 -9.65 26.49
CA ALA A 103 -15.16 -8.62 26.69
C ALA A 103 -15.50 -8.35 28.17
N GLN A 104 -15.18 -9.29 29.07
CA GLN A 104 -15.41 -9.16 30.52
C GLN A 104 -14.22 -8.58 31.27
N LEU A 105 -13.09 -8.31 30.61
CA LEU A 105 -11.92 -7.71 31.25
C LEU A 105 -12.25 -6.34 31.84
N ASP A 106 -11.52 -6.01 32.92
CA ASP A 106 -11.52 -4.66 33.47
C ASP A 106 -10.64 -3.72 32.62
N GLU A 107 -10.86 -2.42 32.78
CA GLU A 107 -10.16 -1.39 31.99
C GLU A 107 -8.66 -1.40 32.20
N LYS A 108 -8.18 -1.84 33.38
CA LYS A 108 -6.76 -1.87 33.70
C LYS A 108 -6.06 -2.97 32.90
N GLU A 109 -6.62 -4.17 32.86
CA GLU A 109 -6.10 -5.27 32.06
C GLU A 109 -6.15 -4.95 30.56
N ILE A 110 -7.24 -4.32 30.09
CA ILE A 110 -7.36 -3.87 28.69
C ILE A 110 -6.24 -2.87 28.36
N ALA A 111 -6.06 -1.83 29.18
CA ALA A 111 -5.02 -0.83 28.98
C ALA A 111 -3.63 -1.46 28.95
N GLN A 112 -3.32 -2.38 29.87
CA GLN A 112 -2.03 -3.07 29.91
C GLN A 112 -1.73 -3.86 28.62
N ARG A 113 -2.72 -4.57 28.07
CA ARG A 113 -2.56 -5.33 26.82
C ARG A 113 -2.37 -4.42 25.61
N VAL A 114 -3.19 -3.38 25.50
CA VAL A 114 -3.11 -2.40 24.40
C VAL A 114 -1.77 -1.67 24.45
N GLU A 115 -1.36 -1.16 25.62
CA GLU A 115 -0.07 -0.47 25.79
C GLU A 115 1.11 -1.38 25.45
N ALA A 116 1.07 -2.65 25.85
CA ALA A 116 2.12 -3.61 25.52
C ALA A 116 2.27 -3.80 24.00
N LEU A 117 1.16 -3.93 23.28
CA LEU A 117 1.17 -4.05 21.82
C LEU A 117 1.63 -2.76 21.15
N VAL A 118 1.03 -1.62 21.51
CA VAL A 118 1.37 -0.30 20.92
C VAL A 118 2.83 0.06 21.19
N LYS A 119 3.36 -0.21 22.38
CA LYS A 119 4.78 0.01 22.67
C LYS A 119 5.70 -0.85 21.79
N ARG A 120 5.27 -2.06 21.45
CA ARG A 120 6.07 -3.00 20.64
C ARG A 120 6.08 -2.63 19.16
N VAL A 121 4.95 -2.19 18.60
CA VAL A 121 4.81 -2.03 17.14
C VAL A 121 4.37 -0.65 16.67
N GLY A 122 3.87 0.21 17.55
CA GLY A 122 3.14 1.43 17.16
C GLY A 122 3.97 2.48 16.42
N GLU A 123 5.29 2.46 16.57
CA GLU A 123 6.20 3.35 15.81
C GLU A 123 6.63 2.75 14.46
N HIS A 124 6.27 1.51 14.17
CA HIS A 124 6.67 0.84 12.94
C HIS A 124 5.84 1.35 11.76
N LYS A 125 6.51 1.81 10.69
CA LYS A 125 5.89 2.49 9.54
C LYS A 125 4.87 1.64 8.75
N ALA A 126 4.93 0.33 8.86
CA ALA A 126 3.95 -0.60 8.28
C ALA A 126 2.64 -0.71 9.10
N VAL A 127 2.56 -0.16 10.31
CA VAL A 127 1.33 -0.22 11.11
C VAL A 127 0.32 0.81 10.59
N PHE A 128 -0.85 0.32 10.15
CA PHE A 128 -2.00 1.16 9.81
C PHE A 128 -3.11 1.07 10.88
N GLY A 129 -3.31 -0.13 11.44
CA GLY A 129 -4.32 -0.35 12.47
C GLY A 129 -4.12 -1.67 13.21
N TYR A 130 -5.08 -2.02 14.07
CA TYR A 130 -5.05 -3.21 14.91
C TYR A 130 -6.34 -4.02 14.74
N PHE A 131 -6.22 -5.33 14.68
CA PHE A 131 -7.34 -6.25 14.63
C PHE A 131 -7.75 -6.63 16.06
N LEU A 132 -9.02 -6.39 16.40
CA LEU A 132 -9.59 -6.76 17.69
C LEU A 132 -10.55 -7.95 17.56
N ASN A 133 -11.49 -7.89 16.63
CA ASN A 133 -12.46 -8.96 16.41
C ASN A 133 -13.08 -8.82 15.00
N ASP A 134 -13.41 -9.94 14.38
CA ASP A 134 -14.14 -9.99 13.11
C ASP A 134 -15.63 -10.22 13.40
N GLU A 135 -16.49 -9.39 12.79
CA GLU A 135 -17.95 -9.48 12.91
C GLU A 135 -18.49 -9.65 14.36
N PRO A 136 -18.17 -8.73 15.30
CA PRO A 136 -18.58 -8.90 16.69
C PRO A 136 -20.10 -8.88 16.86
N GLY A 137 -20.63 -9.90 17.53
CA GLY A 137 -22.02 -9.94 17.97
C GLY A 137 -22.32 -8.86 19.02
N ALA A 138 -23.60 -8.48 19.16
CA ALA A 138 -24.03 -7.36 20.01
C ALA A 138 -23.56 -7.45 21.48
N LYS A 139 -23.38 -8.67 22.00
CA LYS A 139 -22.90 -8.92 23.37
C LYS A 139 -21.45 -8.46 23.61
N LEU A 140 -20.63 -8.32 22.57
CA LEU A 140 -19.22 -7.94 22.67
C LEU A 140 -19.00 -6.42 22.68
N TYR A 141 -19.94 -5.64 22.14
CA TYR A 141 -19.81 -4.17 22.07
C TYR A 141 -19.56 -3.48 23.42
N PRO A 142 -20.16 -3.88 24.55
CA PRO A 142 -19.84 -3.30 25.85
C PRO A 142 -18.39 -3.50 26.28
N GLY A 143 -17.73 -4.58 25.82
CA GLY A 143 -16.29 -4.81 26.02
C GLY A 143 -15.45 -4.01 25.03
N LEU A 144 -15.81 -4.03 23.75
CA LEU A 144 -15.09 -3.31 22.68
C LEU A 144 -15.08 -1.79 22.83
N LYS A 145 -16.09 -1.20 23.49
CA LYS A 145 -16.12 0.25 23.77
C LYS A 145 -15.19 0.67 24.92
N LYS A 146 -14.63 -0.28 25.67
CA LYS A 146 -13.70 0.01 26.77
C LYS A 146 -12.32 0.15 26.15
N GLY A 147 -11.83 1.38 26.04
CA GLY A 147 -10.56 1.70 25.39
C GLY A 147 -10.43 3.20 25.20
#